data_AF-A0A943IS87-F1
#
_entry.id   AF-A0A943IS87-F1
#
_cell.length_a   1.000
_cell.length_b   1.000
_cell.length_c   1.000
_cell.angle_alpha   90.00
_cell.angle_beta   90.00
_cell.angle_gamma   90.00
#
_symmetry.space_group_name_H-M   'P 1'
#
loop_
_entity.id
_entity.type
_entity.pdbx_description
1 polymer ?
#
loop_
_entity_poly.entity_id
_entity_poly.type
_entity_poly.pdbx_seq_one_letter_code
_entity_poly.pdbx_strand_id
1 'polypeptide(L)'
;MKNKFEEIWIIKYNIASAYYEHNGNLEIPEKFKTLNGYEYDENGINLGMWIQNQKQLYKKAKLSPERINLLKAIGMRLETVNYNDWNENYALVQNYYEHHGNLEIPVKFKTLNGYEYDENGINLGIWIQNQKQPKLL
;
A
#
# COMPACT_ATOMS: atom_id res chain seq x y z
N MET A 1 -3.76 -9.19 32.90
CA MET A 1 -4.81 -8.33 32.30
C MET A 1 -4.54 -8.26 30.81
N LYS A 2 -5.49 -8.67 29.96
CA LYS A 2 -5.35 -8.45 28.52
C LYS A 2 -5.43 -6.95 28.24
N ASN A 3 -4.51 -6.44 27.42
CA ASN A 3 -4.45 -5.02 27.09
C ASN A 3 -5.62 -4.69 26.14
N LYS A 4 -6.68 -4.07 26.67
CA LYS A 4 -7.89 -3.69 25.91
C LYS A 4 -7.58 -2.88 24.65
N PHE A 5 -6.51 -2.08 24.65
CA PHE A 5 -6.09 -1.32 23.47
C PHE A 5 -5.53 -2.21 22.37
N GLU A 6 -4.85 -3.29 22.73
CA GLU A 6 -4.32 -4.25 21.77
C GLU A 6 -5.45 -5.06 21.13
N GLU A 7 -6.42 -5.51 21.93
CA GLU A 7 -7.60 -6.21 21.43
C GLU A 7 -8.39 -5.36 20.43
N ILE A 8 -8.62 -4.08 20.74
CA ILE A 8 -9.29 -3.16 19.82
C ILE A 8 -8.48 -2.94 18.54
N TRP A 9 -7.15 -2.87 18.63
CA TRP A 9 -6.30 -2.72 17.46
C TRP A 9 -6.38 -3.95 16.56
N ILE A 10 -6.31 -5.15 17.13
CA ILE A 10 -6.44 -6.43 16.41
C ILE A 10 -7.80 -6.56 15.74
N ILE A 11 -8.89 -6.16 16.40
CA ILE A 11 -10.23 -6.16 15.79
C ILE A 11 -10.25 -5.28 14.52
N LYS A 12 -9.71 -4.06 14.61
CA LYS A 12 -9.67 -3.14 13.46
C LYS A 12 -8.76 -3.65 12.35
N TYR A 13 -7.65 -4.28 12.71
CA TYR A 13 -6.75 -4.95 11.78
C TYR A 13 -7.46 -6.07 11.03
N ASN A 14 -8.20 -6.95 11.73
CA ASN A 14 -8.94 -8.04 11.08
C ASN A 14 -10.02 -7.52 10.13
N ILE A 15 -10.70 -6.43 10.49
CA ILE A 15 -11.67 -5.76 9.61
C ILE A 15 -10.99 -5.18 8.36
N ALA A 16 -9.78 -4.61 8.51
CA ALA A 16 -8.99 -4.16 7.37
C ALA A 16 -8.53 -5.33 6.48
N SER A 17 -8.10 -6.46 7.07
CA SER A 17 -7.76 -7.68 6.33
C SER A 17 -8.94 -8.17 5.51
N ALA A 18 -10.13 -8.23 6.11
CA ALA A 18 -11.37 -8.61 5.42
C ALA A 18 -11.72 -7.66 4.27
N TYR A 19 -11.55 -6.33 4.44
CA TYR A 19 -11.69 -5.38 3.34
C TYR A 19 -10.72 -5.72 2.20
N TYR A 20 -9.44 -5.91 2.52
CA TYR A 20 -8.40 -6.20 1.52
C TYR A 20 -8.67 -7.51 0.78
N GLU A 21 -9.05 -8.58 1.48
CA GLU A 21 -9.40 -9.87 0.88
C GLU A 21 -10.60 -9.75 -0.07
N HIS A 22 -11.57 -8.90 0.26
CA HIS A 22 -12.77 -8.70 -0.56
C HIS A 22 -12.55 -7.76 -1.75
N ASN A 23 -11.78 -6.67 -1.56
CA ASN A 23 -11.65 -5.58 -2.53
C ASN A 23 -10.30 -5.56 -3.27
N GLY A 24 -9.29 -6.28 -2.80
CA GLY A 24 -7.93 -6.28 -3.35
C GLY A 24 -7.12 -5.01 -3.06
N ASN A 25 -7.65 -4.07 -2.26
CA ASN A 25 -6.97 -2.83 -1.89
C ASN A 25 -7.45 -2.33 -0.51
N LEU A 26 -6.84 -1.26 0.00
CA LEU A 26 -7.26 -0.57 1.24
C LEU A 26 -7.55 0.93 0.97
N GLU A 27 -8.11 1.21 -0.20
CA GLU A 27 -8.47 2.56 -0.64
C GLU A 27 -9.89 2.89 -0.22
N ILE A 28 -9.99 3.38 1.00
CA ILE A 28 -11.26 3.56 1.67
C ILE A 28 -11.52 5.05 1.89
N PRO A 29 -12.74 5.56 1.58
CA PRO A 29 -13.14 6.91 1.98
C PRO A 29 -12.96 7.12 3.48
N GLU A 30 -12.48 8.29 3.89
CA GLU A 30 -12.16 8.61 5.30
C GLU A 30 -13.32 8.34 6.27
N LYS A 31 -14.57 8.45 5.79
CA LYS A 31 -15.78 8.27 6.59
C LYS A 31 -16.43 6.89 6.45
N PHE A 32 -15.82 5.96 5.71
CA PHE A 32 -16.37 4.61 5.56
C PHE A 32 -16.37 3.89 6.89
N LYS A 33 -17.53 3.37 7.25
CA LYS A 33 -17.77 2.61 8.46
C LYS A 33 -18.25 1.22 8.10
N THR A 34 -17.80 0.21 8.82
CA THR A 34 -18.16 -1.18 8.57
C THR A 34 -18.02 -2.01 9.85
N LEU A 35 -18.79 -3.10 9.93
CA LEU A 35 -18.62 -4.14 10.95
C LEU A 35 -17.85 -5.35 10.42
N ASN A 36 -18.02 -5.68 9.14
CA ASN A 36 -17.47 -6.90 8.52
C ASN A 36 -16.27 -6.65 7.62
N GLY A 37 -15.96 -5.39 7.33
CA GLY A 37 -14.83 -5.02 6.49
C GLY A 37 -15.21 -4.67 5.06
N TYR A 38 -16.43 -4.86 4.57
CA TYR A 38 -16.73 -4.56 3.15
C TYR A 38 -18.12 -3.96 2.91
N GLU A 39 -19.06 -4.12 3.84
CA GLU A 39 -20.37 -3.46 3.79
C GLU A 39 -20.38 -2.20 4.64
N TYR A 40 -21.03 -1.14 4.13
CA TYR A 40 -21.21 0.08 4.89
C TYR A 40 -22.22 -0.14 6.03
N ASP A 41 -21.87 0.30 7.23
CA ASP A 41 -22.75 0.33 8.41
C ASP A 41 -22.54 1.64 9.18
N GLU A 42 -23.61 2.42 9.38
CA GLU A 42 -23.55 3.71 10.08
C GLU A 42 -23.05 3.61 11.55
N ASN A 43 -23.29 2.45 12.18
CA ASN A 43 -22.88 2.09 13.54
C ASN A 43 -21.56 1.32 13.57
N GLY A 44 -21.00 1.03 12.38
CA GLY A 44 -19.74 0.33 12.23
C GLY A 44 -18.52 1.11 12.71
N ILE A 45 -17.39 0.40 12.75
CA ILE A 45 -16.08 1.01 13.01
C ILE A 45 -15.71 1.87 11.80
N ASN A 46 -15.31 3.12 12.07
CA ASN A 46 -14.76 3.99 11.03
C ASN A 46 -13.37 3.49 10.60
N LEU A 47 -13.37 2.61 9.61
CA LEU A 47 -12.19 1.94 9.06
C LEU A 47 -11.33 2.94 8.28
N GLY A 48 -11.95 3.83 7.50
CA GLY A 48 -11.24 4.86 6.72
C GLY A 48 -10.37 5.75 7.63
N MET A 49 -10.95 6.27 8.70
CA MET A 49 -10.24 7.06 9.71
C MET A 49 -9.16 6.23 10.42
N TRP A 50 -9.40 4.95 10.72
CA TRP A 50 -8.40 4.11 11.36
C TRP A 50 -7.17 3.87 10.49
N ILE A 51 -7.35 3.62 9.19
CA ILE A 51 -6.27 3.47 8.21
C ILE A 51 -5.43 4.75 8.13
N GLN A 52 -6.07 5.92 8.01
CA GLN A 52 -5.36 7.20 7.98
C GLN A 52 -4.56 7.44 9.26
N ASN A 53 -5.11 7.08 10.42
CA ASN A 53 -4.39 7.15 11.68
C ASN A 53 -3.16 6.23 11.71
N GLN A 54 -3.23 5.01 11.14
CA GLN A 54 -2.05 4.13 11.07
C GLN A 54 -0.95 4.77 10.21
N LYS A 55 -1.30 5.33 9.04
CA LYS A 55 -0.34 6.04 8.17
C LYS A 55 0.30 7.24 8.88
N GLN A 56 -0.48 7.99 9.66
CA GLN A 56 0.05 9.12 10.44
C GLN A 56 0.97 8.69 11.59
N LEU A 57 0.64 7.60 12.28
CA LEU A 57 1.50 7.03 13.31
C LEU A 57 2.81 6.49 12.72
N TYR A 58 2.76 5.89 11.53
CA TYR A 58 3.95 5.47 10.80
C TYR A 58 4.88 6.66 10.52
N LYS A 59 4.35 7.74 9.91
CA LYS A 59 5.13 8.96 9.61
C LYS A 59 5.76 9.61 10.84
N LYS A 60 5.14 9.43 12.01
CA LYS A 60 5.64 9.94 13.30
C LYS A 60 6.57 8.95 14.02
N ALA A 61 6.92 7.83 13.40
CA ALA A 61 7.70 6.74 13.99
C ALA A 61 7.10 6.21 15.31
N LYS A 62 5.76 6.15 15.40
CA LYS A 62 5.01 5.71 16.59
C LYS A 62 4.36 4.33 16.46
N LEU A 63 4.49 3.67 15.31
CA LEU A 63 4.08 2.27 15.17
C LEU A 63 5.21 1.34 15.60
N SER A 64 4.86 0.23 16.24
CA SER A 64 5.82 -0.82 16.53
C SER A 64 6.19 -1.59 15.25
N PRO A 65 7.39 -2.21 15.19
CA PRO A 65 7.80 -3.03 14.04
C PRO A 65 6.79 -4.14 13.70
N GLU A 66 6.19 -4.78 14.71
CA GLU A 66 5.20 -5.85 14.52
C GLU A 66 3.94 -5.32 13.81
N ARG A 67 3.45 -4.15 14.22
CA ARG A 67 2.29 -3.51 13.57
C ARG A 67 2.62 -3.07 12.15
N ILE A 68 3.84 -2.56 11.91
CA ILE A 68 4.29 -2.21 10.55
C ILE A 68 4.23 -3.45 9.65
N ASN A 69 4.76 -4.59 10.10
CA ASN A 69 4.76 -5.84 9.34
C ASN A 69 3.33 -6.35 9.09
N LEU A 70 2.47 -6.34 10.10
CA LEU A 70 1.08 -6.76 9.96
C LEU A 70 0.33 -5.88 8.94
N LEU A 71 0.48 -4.56 9.03
CA LEU A 71 -0.16 -3.63 8.10
C LEU A 71 0.35 -3.82 6.67
N LYS A 72 1.67 -3.98 6.49
CA LYS A 72 2.26 -4.29 5.17
C LYS A 72 1.74 -5.62 4.60
N ALA A 73 1.53 -6.63 5.44
CA ALA A 73 1.04 -7.95 5.01
C ALA A 73 -0.40 -7.92 4.44
N ILE A 74 -1.24 -6.97 4.87
CA ILE A 74 -2.60 -6.76 4.31
C ILE A 74 -2.63 -5.70 3.20
N GLY A 75 -1.49 -5.44 2.56
CA GLY A 75 -1.38 -4.47 1.47
C GLY A 75 -1.48 -3.00 1.91
N MET A 76 -1.38 -2.69 3.22
CA MET A 76 -1.41 -1.29 3.65
C MET A 76 -0.11 -0.56 3.31
N ARG A 77 -0.25 0.45 2.46
CA ARG A 77 0.84 1.35 2.09
C ARG A 77 1.05 2.41 3.14
N LEU A 78 2.13 2.27 3.89
CA LEU A 78 2.52 3.21 4.95
C LEU A 78 3.42 4.34 4.44
N GLU A 79 4.22 4.04 3.42
CA GLU A 79 5.14 4.98 2.78
C GLU A 79 4.43 5.74 1.66
N THR A 80 4.76 7.02 1.52
CA THR A 80 4.40 7.76 0.31
C THR A 80 5.30 7.29 -0.81
N VAL A 81 4.70 6.74 -1.85
CA VAL A 81 5.38 6.35 -3.07
C VAL A 81 6.17 7.54 -3.61
N ASN A 82 7.50 7.50 -3.50
CA ASN A 82 8.36 8.53 -4.05
C ASN A 82 8.72 8.16 -5.48
N TYR A 83 7.93 8.66 -6.43
CA TYR A 83 8.17 8.44 -7.87
C TYR A 83 9.58 8.86 -8.34
N ASN A 84 10.28 9.69 -7.57
CA ASN A 84 11.62 10.18 -7.90
C ASN A 84 12.75 9.44 -7.18
N ASP A 85 12.46 8.43 -6.35
CA ASP A 85 13.51 7.62 -5.75
C ASP A 85 14.10 6.66 -6.80
N TRP A 86 15.33 6.97 -7.21
CA TRP A 86 16.00 6.18 -8.25
C TRP A 86 16.29 4.75 -7.79
N ASN A 87 16.66 4.55 -6.52
CA ASN A 87 17.03 3.23 -6.01
C ASN A 87 15.81 2.33 -5.88
N GLU A 88 14.69 2.88 -5.38
CA GLU A 88 13.42 2.15 -5.28
C GLU A 88 12.93 1.73 -6.67
N ASN A 89 12.92 2.65 -7.63
CA ASN A 89 12.47 2.36 -8.99
C ASN A 89 13.39 1.37 -9.70
N TYR A 90 14.70 1.48 -9.50
CA TYR A 90 15.66 0.52 -10.04
C TYR A 90 15.40 -0.89 -9.50
N ALA A 91 15.15 -1.05 -8.19
CA ALA A 91 14.81 -2.35 -7.60
C ALA A 91 13.51 -2.94 -8.19
N LEU A 92 12.49 -2.12 -8.43
CA LEU A 92 11.25 -2.56 -9.10
C LEU A 92 11.50 -3.03 -10.54
N VAL A 93 12.38 -2.36 -11.28
CA VAL A 93 12.79 -2.81 -12.62
C VAL A 93 13.54 -4.15 -12.57
N GLN A 94 14.42 -4.35 -11.58
CA GLN A 94 15.11 -5.63 -11.39
C GLN A 94 14.12 -6.76 -11.12
N ASN A 95 13.16 -6.53 -10.22
CA ASN A 95 12.10 -7.51 -9.93
C ASN A 95 11.26 -7.82 -11.18
N TYR A 96 10.96 -6.81 -12.03
CA TYR A 96 10.27 -7.05 -13.30
C TYR A 96 11.07 -8.02 -14.19
N TYR A 97 12.37 -7.75 -14.35
CA TYR A 97 13.24 -8.57 -15.18
C TYR A 97 13.38 -9.99 -14.64
N GLU A 98 13.56 -10.16 -13.33
CA GLU A 98 13.66 -11.46 -12.69
C GLU A 98 12.40 -12.30 -12.89
N HIS A 99 11.22 -11.67 -12.86
CA HIS A 99 9.94 -12.36 -13.01
C HIS A 99 9.56 -12.63 -14.49
N HIS A 100 9.75 -11.65 -15.38
CA HIS A 100 9.28 -11.71 -16.77
C HIS A 100 10.38 -12.08 -17.78
N GLY A 101 11.65 -12.06 -17.37
CA GLY A 101 12.81 -12.37 -18.21
C GLY A 101 13.15 -11.30 -19.25
N ASN A 102 12.52 -10.12 -19.19
CA ASN A 102 12.72 -9.03 -20.14
C ASN A 102 12.43 -7.66 -19.48
N LEU A 103 12.71 -6.56 -20.20
CA LEU A 103 12.47 -5.19 -19.75
C LEU A 103 11.42 -4.47 -20.62
N GLU A 104 10.50 -5.22 -21.23
CA GLU A 104 9.41 -4.70 -22.06
C GLU A 104 8.24 -4.21 -21.18
N ILE A 105 8.54 -3.28 -20.28
CA ILE A 105 7.57 -2.72 -19.34
C ILE A 105 6.60 -1.80 -20.10
N PRO A 106 5.27 -2.07 -20.09
CA PRO A 106 4.30 -1.19 -20.74
C PRO A 106 4.34 0.23 -20.18
N VAL A 107 4.12 1.25 -21.01
CA VAL A 107 4.20 2.68 -20.60
C VAL A 107 3.26 3.02 -19.43
N LYS A 108 2.09 2.38 -19.35
CA LYS A 108 1.12 2.58 -18.27
C LYS A 108 1.27 1.57 -17.13
N PHE A 109 2.32 0.75 -17.15
CA PHE A 109 2.55 -0.25 -16.12
C PHE A 109 2.90 0.45 -14.81
N LYS A 110 2.03 0.22 -13.84
CA LYS A 110 2.20 0.65 -12.47
C LYS A 110 2.37 -0.57 -11.60
N THR A 111 3.26 -0.52 -10.63
CA THR A 111 3.55 -1.67 -9.78
C THR A 111 4.02 -1.25 -8.39
N LEU A 112 3.77 -2.12 -7.42
CA LEU A 112 4.34 -2.02 -6.08
C LEU A 112 5.51 -2.96 -5.84
N ASN A 113 5.48 -4.12 -6.49
CA ASN A 113 6.45 -5.20 -6.25
C ASN A 113 7.43 -5.37 -7.40
N GLY A 114 7.18 -4.69 -8.52
CA GLY A 114 8.02 -4.72 -9.71
C GLY A 114 7.50 -5.63 -10.80
N TYR A 115 6.59 -6.56 -10.55
CA TYR A 115 6.19 -7.57 -11.53
C TYR A 115 4.68 -7.72 -11.74
N GLU A 116 3.84 -7.29 -10.80
CA GLU A 116 2.38 -7.24 -10.96
C GLU A 116 1.88 -5.82 -11.23
N TYR A 117 0.82 -5.71 -12.03
CA TYR A 117 0.14 -4.43 -12.21
C TYR A 117 -0.63 -4.05 -10.95
N ASP A 118 -0.47 -2.81 -10.52
CA ASP A 118 -1.24 -2.21 -9.45
C ASP A 118 -1.56 -0.76 -9.83
N GLU A 119 -2.85 -0.41 -9.92
CA GLU A 119 -3.31 0.91 -10.39
C GLU A 119 -2.77 2.10 -9.57
N ASN A 120 -2.35 1.83 -8.34
CA ASN A 120 -1.80 2.81 -7.41
C ASN A 120 -0.29 2.72 -7.30
N GLY A 121 0.36 1.71 -7.91
CA GLY A 121 1.79 1.51 -7.87
C GLY A 121 2.60 2.62 -8.56
N ILE A 122 3.92 2.57 -8.41
CA ILE A 122 4.84 3.43 -9.16
C ILE A 122 4.63 3.16 -10.63
N ASN A 123 4.41 4.22 -11.43
CA ASN A 123 4.36 4.12 -12.87
C ASN A 123 5.75 3.89 -13.44
N LEU A 124 6.18 2.63 -13.35
CA LEU A 124 7.50 2.16 -13.76
C LEU A 124 7.70 2.32 -15.26
N GLY A 125 6.62 2.17 -16.05
CA GLY A 125 6.62 2.41 -17.49
C GLY A 125 6.99 3.85 -17.86
N ILE A 126 6.36 4.84 -17.24
CA ILE A 126 6.73 6.25 -17.42
C ILE A 126 8.14 6.52 -16.90
N TRP A 127 8.50 5.97 -15.72
CA TRP A 127 9.81 6.20 -15.15
C TRP A 127 10.94 5.71 -16.07
N ILE A 128 10.83 4.50 -16.62
CA ILE A 128 11.84 3.93 -17.52
C ILE A 128 11.91 4.67 -18.86
N GLN A 129 10.76 5.16 -19.37
CA GLN A 129 10.71 5.99 -20.57
C GLN A 129 11.48 7.30 -20.35
N ASN A 130 11.33 7.93 -19.18
CA ASN A 130 12.05 9.15 -18.83
C ASN A 130 13.56 8.92 -18.67
N GLN A 131 14.00 7.73 -18.24
CA GLN A 131 15.43 7.40 -18.21
C GLN A 131 16.06 7.28 -19.61
N LYS A 132 15.26 6.99 -20.65
CA LYS A 132 15.73 6.87 -22.04
C LYS A 132 15.81 8.21 -22.77
N GLN A 133 15.29 9.29 -22.20
CA GLN A 133 15.38 10.61 -22.82
C GLN A 133 16.76 11.21 -22.58
N PRO A 134 17.43 11.74 -23.61
CA PRO A 134 18.68 12.46 -23.42
C PRO A 134 18.42 13.70 -22.55
N LYS A 135 19.11 13.79 -21.41
CA LYS A 135 19.12 15.01 -20.61
C LYS A 135 19.93 16.05 -21.36
N LEU A 136 19.27 17.08 -21.89
CA LEU A 136 19.95 18.26 -22.41
C LEU A 136 20.71 18.90 -21.25
N LEU A 137 22.04 18.85 -21.30
CA LEU A 137 22.97 19.58 -20.43
C LEU A 137 23.22 20.97 -21.00
#